data_AF-A0A1C5QRJ0-F1
#
_entry.id   AF-A0A1C5QRJ0-F1
#
_cell.length_a   1.000
_cell.length_b   1.000
_cell.length_c   1.000
_cell.angle_alpha   90.00
_cell.angle_beta   90.00
_cell.angle_gamma   90.00
#
_symmetry.space_group_name_H-M   'P 1'
#
loop_
_entity.id
_entity.type
_entity.pdbx_description
1 polymer ?
#
loop_
_entity_poly.entity_id
_entity_poly.type
_entity_poly.pdbx_seq_one_letter_code
_entity_poly.pdbx_strand_id
1 'polypeptide(L)'
;MDEIMQKDIQTLKERRTRRNSSLGNHFAKASPALVRNPFGKASLCAFLKNLSTKLKKASLTVEAAMVLPLFFLTMVTMISFMDLYKLQTEHLSKLCQNAKDAGMYAYAVSGGTEEITLPDVYSYKPVAGIIPLPAKWNYNSVKVHAWTGASWEETSDPNESPEKMVYVTASGTVYHKSLDCSHLKLSVSRISGSEVSSKRNDSGEKYYACESCSKGQKPGSYVYITKSGNRFHNDRTCSGLKRTVRLVKESKAANLSVCKRCG
;
A
#
# COMPACT_ATOMS: atom_id res chain seq x y z
N MET A 1 17.27 -19.16 -18.62
CA MET A 1 17.29 -17.68 -18.48
C MET A 1 18.10 -17.32 -17.23
N ASP A 2 19.11 -18.14 -16.90
CA ASP A 2 19.71 -18.21 -15.56
C ASP A 2 21.19 -17.81 -15.56
N GLU A 3 21.88 -17.94 -16.71
CA GLU A 3 23.29 -17.55 -16.84
C GLU A 3 23.50 -16.03 -16.86
N ILE A 4 22.54 -15.28 -17.41
CA ILE A 4 22.62 -13.80 -17.48
C ILE A 4 22.46 -13.23 -16.07
N MET A 5 21.50 -13.77 -15.32
CA MET A 5 21.19 -13.37 -13.93
C MET A 5 22.35 -13.68 -12.98
N GLN A 6 23.03 -14.83 -13.15
CA GLN A 6 24.21 -15.15 -12.34
C GLN A 6 25.42 -14.27 -12.66
N LYS A 7 25.63 -13.92 -13.95
CA LYS A 7 26.69 -12.97 -14.36
C LYS A 7 26.48 -11.58 -13.77
N ASP A 8 25.24 -11.13 -13.66
CA ASP A 8 24.91 -9.83 -13.06
C ASP A 8 25.15 -9.82 -11.54
N ILE A 9 24.87 -10.92 -10.85
CA ILE A 9 25.15 -11.04 -9.41
C ILE A 9 26.66 -11.08 -9.12
N GLN A 10 27.44 -11.74 -9.98
CA GLN A 10 28.90 -11.82 -9.84
C GLN A 10 29.57 -10.47 -10.12
N THR A 11 29.13 -9.76 -11.16
CA THR A 11 29.63 -8.42 -11.48
C THR A 11 29.25 -7.39 -10.40
N LEU A 12 28.09 -7.51 -9.76
CA LEU A 12 27.71 -6.67 -8.62
C LEU A 12 28.55 -6.95 -7.37
N LYS A 13 28.92 -8.21 -7.11
CA LYS A 13 29.84 -8.58 -6.01
C LYS A 13 31.25 -8.03 -6.24
N GLU A 14 31.78 -8.12 -7.47
CA GLU A 14 33.09 -7.57 -7.83
C GLU A 14 33.17 -6.04 -7.72
N ARG A 15 32.07 -5.34 -8.06
CA ARG A 15 31.98 -3.88 -7.89
C ARG A 15 31.95 -3.46 -6.42
N ARG A 16 31.37 -4.29 -5.52
CA ARG A 16 31.34 -4.04 -4.08
C ARG A 16 32.71 -4.27 -3.43
N THR A 17 33.44 -5.32 -3.84
CA THR A 17 34.80 -5.57 -3.33
C THR A 17 35.80 -4.54 -3.84
N ARG A 18 35.72 -4.08 -5.10
CA ARG A 18 36.56 -2.97 -5.60
C ARG A 18 36.33 -1.65 -4.86
N ARG A 19 35.10 -1.33 -4.44
CA ARG A 19 34.84 -0.14 -3.61
C ARG A 19 35.41 -0.25 -2.20
N ASN A 20 35.34 -1.43 -1.59
CA ASN A 20 35.91 -1.63 -0.26
C ASN A 20 37.44 -1.70 -0.29
N SER A 21 38.06 -2.18 -1.38
CA SER A 21 39.51 -2.19 -1.55
C SER A 21 40.08 -0.83 -1.96
N SER A 22 39.29 0.06 -2.58
CA SER A 22 39.71 1.46 -2.84
C SER A 22 39.55 2.40 -1.64
N LEU A 23 39.00 1.90 -0.53
CA LEU A 23 38.79 2.62 0.73
C LEU A 23 39.70 2.09 1.86
N GLY A 24 40.80 1.45 1.49
CA GLY A 24 41.88 1.06 2.40
C GLY A 24 43.07 2.01 2.32
N ASN A 25 43.29 2.76 3.40
CA ASN A 25 44.60 3.17 3.92
C ASN A 25 45.54 3.99 3.02
N HIS A 26 45.21 5.27 2.78
CA HIS A 26 46.23 6.31 2.66
C HIS A 26 45.65 7.66 3.12
N PHE A 27 45.81 8.00 4.39
CA PHE A 27 46.63 9.13 4.84
C PHE A 27 46.41 9.38 6.33
N ALA A 28 47.41 8.96 7.10
CA ALA A 28 47.70 9.58 8.37
C ALA A 28 48.01 11.07 8.17
N LYS A 29 47.62 11.87 9.17
CA LYS A 29 48.30 13.10 9.59
C LYS A 29 48.20 14.30 8.64
N ALA A 30 47.12 15.07 8.78
CA ALA A 30 47.17 16.52 8.61
C ALA A 30 46.03 17.18 9.39
N SER A 31 46.35 17.73 10.57
CA SER A 31 45.70 18.98 10.96
C SER A 31 46.15 20.04 9.95
N PRO A 32 45.23 20.87 9.46
CA PRO A 32 45.40 22.28 9.76
C PRO A 32 44.12 22.91 10.28
N ALA A 33 44.35 24.03 10.94
CA ALA A 33 43.41 24.84 11.66
C ALA A 33 42.24 25.35 10.80
N LEU A 34 41.26 25.89 11.52
CA LEU A 34 40.33 26.94 11.10
C LEU A 34 38.94 26.50 10.61
N VAL A 35 38.25 25.69 11.42
CA VAL A 35 36.79 25.86 11.60
C VAL A 35 36.56 26.39 13.00
N ARG A 36 36.58 27.71 13.12
CA ARG A 36 36.19 28.41 14.34
C ARG A 36 34.67 28.28 14.47
N ASN A 37 34.22 27.25 15.21
CA ASN A 37 32.85 27.17 15.70
C ASN A 37 32.52 28.47 16.47
N PRO A 38 31.52 29.27 16.06
CA PRO A 38 31.14 30.45 16.83
C PRO A 38 30.34 30.09 18.09
N PHE A 39 29.94 28.82 18.24
CA PHE A 39 29.16 28.32 19.38
C PHE A 39 29.91 27.22 20.14
N GLY A 40 31.06 27.55 20.71
CA GLY A 40 31.69 26.70 21.71
C GLY A 40 30.87 26.75 23.00
N LYS A 41 30.23 25.64 23.40
CA LYS A 41 29.66 25.28 24.72
C LYS A 41 29.05 26.41 25.60
N ALA A 42 28.67 27.54 25.02
CA ALA A 42 27.98 28.61 25.69
C ALA A 42 26.50 28.25 25.58
N SER A 43 25.92 27.83 26.72
CA SER A 43 24.49 27.63 26.84
C SER A 43 23.77 28.83 26.24
N LEU A 44 22.90 28.58 25.27
CA LEU A 44 22.04 29.60 24.64
C LEU A 44 21.26 30.38 25.73
N CYS A 45 21.00 29.74 26.87
CA CYS A 45 20.43 30.36 28.06
C CYS A 45 21.36 31.39 28.74
N ALA A 46 22.69 31.18 28.75
CA ALA A 46 23.64 32.16 29.28
C ALA A 46 23.78 33.38 28.35
N PHE A 47 23.76 33.16 27.02
CA PHE A 47 23.75 34.23 26.03
C PHE A 47 22.45 35.05 26.11
N LEU A 48 21.29 34.39 26.18
CA LEU A 48 19.99 35.05 26.35
C LEU A 48 19.87 35.80 27.69
N LYS A 49 20.42 35.26 28.79
CA LYS A 49 20.48 35.97 30.08
C LYS A 49 21.34 37.22 30.00
N ASN A 50 22.52 37.15 29.38
CA ASN A 50 23.40 38.31 29.17
C ASN A 50 22.81 39.35 28.21
N LEU A 51 22.05 38.90 27.20
CA LEU A 51 21.38 39.80 26.26
C LEU A 51 20.20 40.50 26.94
N SER A 52 19.40 39.75 27.72
CA SER A 52 18.24 40.28 28.47
C SER A 52 18.66 41.28 29.55
N THR A 53 19.77 41.06 30.25
CA THR A 53 20.30 42.03 31.24
C THR A 53 20.80 43.32 30.59
N LYS A 54 21.37 43.24 29.38
CA LYS A 54 21.74 44.42 28.58
C LYS A 54 20.51 45.15 28.00
N LEU A 55 19.48 44.41 27.58
CA LEU A 55 18.22 44.96 27.05
C LEU A 55 17.41 45.71 28.12
N LYS A 56 17.44 45.26 29.40
CA LYS A 56 16.79 45.98 30.53
C LYS A 56 17.31 47.40 30.79
N LYS A 57 18.39 47.84 30.12
CA LYS A 57 18.95 49.21 30.20
C LYS A 57 18.91 49.96 28.85
N ALA A 58 18.18 49.46 27.85
CA ALA A 58 18.16 50.02 26.49
C ALA A 58 16.97 50.96 26.24
N SER A 59 17.07 51.84 25.22
CA SER A 59 15.98 52.75 24.82
C SER A 59 14.86 52.00 24.10
N LEU A 60 13.62 52.52 24.17
CA LEU A 60 12.40 51.99 23.52
C LEU A 60 12.61 51.59 22.05
N THR A 61 13.46 52.33 21.33
CA THR A 61 13.80 52.10 19.92
C THR A 61 14.66 50.85 19.69
N VAL A 62 15.58 50.52 20.62
CA VAL A 62 16.46 49.35 20.53
C VAL A 62 15.70 48.07 20.84
N GLU A 63 14.74 48.12 21.76
CA GLU A 63 13.85 47.00 22.05
C GLU A 63 13.01 46.62 20.83
N ALA A 64 12.38 47.60 20.18
CA ALA A 64 11.61 47.37 18.95
C ALA A 64 12.48 46.85 17.79
N ALA A 65 13.72 47.34 17.66
CA ALA A 65 14.65 46.91 16.62
C ALA A 65 15.10 45.43 16.76
N MET A 66 15.08 44.85 17.96
CA MET A 66 15.37 43.42 18.16
C MET A 66 14.15 42.51 18.03
N VAL A 67 12.95 42.99 18.32
CA VAL A 67 11.72 42.17 18.25
C VAL A 67 11.44 41.71 16.81
N LEU A 68 11.63 42.60 15.84
CA LEU A 68 11.31 42.30 14.43
C LEU A 68 12.20 41.18 13.82
N PRO A 69 13.53 41.20 13.94
CA PRO A 69 14.37 40.09 13.49
C PRO A 69 14.08 38.76 14.21
N LEU A 70 13.73 38.81 15.50
CA LEU A 70 13.43 37.63 16.29
C LEU A 70 12.11 36.98 15.83
N PHE A 71 11.11 37.80 15.50
CA PHE A 71 9.85 37.34 14.90
C PHE A 71 10.05 36.66 13.54
N PHE A 72 10.87 37.25 12.65
CA PHE A 72 11.15 36.60 11.37
C PHE A 72 11.97 35.31 11.54
N LEU A 73 12.89 35.27 12.50
CA LEU A 73 13.64 34.06 12.81
C LEU A 73 12.70 32.94 13.31
N THR A 74 11.78 33.24 14.22
CA THR A 74 10.80 32.23 14.70
C THR A 74 9.92 31.74 13.56
N MET A 75 9.41 32.62 12.70
CA MET A 75 8.63 32.24 11.52
C MET A 75 9.42 31.31 10.58
N VAL A 76 10.67 31.67 10.24
CA VAL A 76 11.53 30.84 9.38
C VAL A 76 11.83 29.49 10.01
N THR A 77 12.09 29.44 11.32
CA THR A 77 12.31 28.16 12.02
C THR A 77 11.06 27.29 12.01
N MET A 78 9.88 27.85 12.24
CA MET A 78 8.61 27.12 12.21
C MET A 78 8.33 26.54 10.82
N ILE A 79 8.53 27.32 9.77
CA ILE A 79 8.40 26.87 8.37
C ILE A 79 9.38 25.73 8.09
N SER A 80 10.64 25.88 8.51
CA SER A 80 11.67 24.86 8.32
C SER A 80 11.33 23.55 9.04
N PHE A 81 10.77 23.61 10.25
CA PHE A 81 10.27 22.43 10.95
C PHE A 81 9.10 21.78 10.21
N MET A 82 8.14 22.56 9.72
CA MET A 82 7.01 22.03 8.96
C MET A 82 7.50 21.26 7.72
N ASP A 83 8.44 21.81 6.96
CA ASP A 83 9.00 21.17 5.78
C ASP A 83 9.77 19.89 6.13
N LEU A 84 10.53 19.91 7.23
CA LEU A 84 11.20 18.71 7.73
C LEU A 84 10.20 17.62 8.12
N TYR A 85 9.13 17.97 8.83
CA TYR A 85 8.09 17.01 9.22
C TYR A 85 7.38 16.43 7.99
N LYS A 86 7.00 17.26 7.02
CA LYS A 86 6.40 16.79 5.75
C LYS A 86 7.29 15.76 5.08
N LEU A 87 8.57 16.09 4.91
CA LEU A 87 9.52 15.20 4.25
C LEU A 87 9.72 13.89 5.02
N GLN A 88 9.80 13.95 6.35
CA GLN A 88 9.84 12.75 7.19
C GLN A 88 8.60 11.88 7.03
N THR A 89 7.41 12.47 7.00
CA THR A 89 6.15 11.73 6.84
C THR A 89 5.98 11.13 5.45
N GLU A 90 6.41 11.82 4.41
CA GLU A 90 6.38 11.30 3.03
C GLU A 90 7.32 10.10 2.86
N HIS A 91 8.56 10.23 3.32
CA HIS A 91 9.52 9.12 3.29
C HIS A 91 9.05 7.92 4.12
N LEU A 92 8.57 8.16 5.34
CA LEU A 92 8.11 7.07 6.22
C LEU A 92 6.87 6.36 5.67
N SER A 93 5.89 7.11 5.15
CA SER A 93 4.67 6.52 4.58
C SER A 93 4.98 5.69 3.32
N LYS A 94 5.83 6.22 2.43
CA LYS A 94 6.29 5.51 1.23
C LYS A 94 7.08 4.26 1.57
N LEU A 95 8.00 4.34 2.53
CA LEU A 95 8.78 3.19 3.00
C LEU A 95 7.86 2.11 3.60
N CYS A 96 6.87 2.51 4.39
CA CYS A 96 5.89 1.60 4.98
C CYS A 96 5.02 0.90 3.93
N GLN A 97 4.58 1.63 2.89
CA GLN A 97 3.84 1.04 1.77
C GLN A 97 4.70 0.02 1.02
N ASN A 98 5.90 0.41 0.63
CA ASN A 98 6.83 -0.49 -0.06
C ASN A 98 7.16 -1.72 0.78
N ALA A 99 7.33 -1.56 2.10
CA ALA A 99 7.56 -2.66 3.02
C ALA A 99 6.37 -3.62 3.06
N LYS A 100 5.15 -3.11 3.17
CA LYS A 100 3.93 -3.93 3.14
C LYS A 100 3.77 -4.69 1.82
N ASP A 101 4.00 -4.03 0.70
CA ASP A 101 3.93 -4.65 -0.62
C ASP A 101 4.99 -5.75 -0.76
N ALA A 102 6.24 -5.48 -0.35
CA ALA A 102 7.30 -6.47 -0.30
C ALA A 102 6.97 -7.64 0.65
N GLY A 103 6.36 -7.34 1.80
CA GLY A 103 5.85 -8.31 2.77
C GLY A 103 4.81 -9.26 2.17
N MET A 104 3.91 -8.73 1.34
CA MET A 104 2.86 -9.51 0.68
C MET A 104 3.43 -10.46 -0.39
N TYR A 105 4.45 -10.04 -1.14
CA TYR A 105 5.07 -10.85 -2.20
C TYR A 105 6.27 -11.68 -1.73
N ALA A 106 6.63 -11.60 -0.45
CA ALA A 106 7.77 -12.28 0.15
C ALA A 106 7.79 -13.78 -0.10
N TYR A 107 6.61 -14.42 -0.07
CA TYR A 107 6.45 -15.85 -0.31
C TYR A 107 7.09 -16.31 -1.64
N ALA A 108 7.08 -15.48 -2.68
CA ALA A 108 7.59 -15.84 -4.00
C ALA A 108 9.12 -15.78 -4.11
N VAL A 109 9.80 -14.99 -3.27
CA VAL A 109 11.22 -14.65 -3.42
C VAL A 109 12.10 -15.30 -2.35
N SER A 110 11.53 -15.51 -1.17
CA SER A 110 12.26 -15.94 0.02
C SER A 110 11.39 -16.95 0.74
N GLY A 111 11.61 -18.24 0.49
CA GLY A 111 10.81 -19.36 0.99
C GLY A 111 10.62 -19.38 2.51
N GLY A 112 9.72 -18.53 3.01
CA GLY A 112 9.29 -18.46 4.40
C GLY A 112 10.00 -17.47 5.33
N THR A 113 10.69 -16.42 4.87
CA THR A 113 11.23 -15.43 5.84
C THR A 113 10.09 -14.66 6.50
N GLU A 114 9.90 -14.83 7.82
CA GLU A 114 8.80 -14.22 8.60
C GLU A 114 8.86 -12.69 8.68
N GLU A 115 10.04 -12.09 8.51
CA GLU A 115 10.26 -10.65 8.63
C GLU A 115 11.09 -10.10 7.46
N ILE A 116 10.68 -8.93 6.95
CA ILE A 116 11.40 -8.16 5.94
C ILE A 116 11.74 -6.78 6.51
N THR A 117 13.01 -6.38 6.34
CA THR A 117 13.48 -5.04 6.73
C THR A 117 13.91 -4.26 5.50
N LEU A 118 13.30 -3.08 5.28
CA LEU A 118 13.66 -2.18 4.20
C LEU A 118 14.36 -0.93 4.76
N PRO A 119 15.61 -0.64 4.32
CA PRO A 119 16.30 0.61 4.62
C PRO A 119 15.91 1.72 3.64
N ASP A 120 15.81 2.95 4.12
CA ASP A 120 15.68 4.18 3.33
C ASP A 120 16.76 5.19 3.75
N VAL A 121 17.38 5.82 2.76
CA VAL A 121 18.43 6.83 2.96
C VAL A 121 18.09 8.04 2.12
N TYR A 122 17.86 9.17 2.78
CA TYR A 122 17.50 10.41 2.12
C TYR A 122 18.25 11.61 2.71
N SER A 123 18.48 12.62 1.87
CA SER A 123 19.14 13.86 2.26
C SER A 123 18.14 14.99 2.34
N TYR A 124 18.11 15.74 3.44
CA TYR A 124 17.28 16.93 3.59
C TYR A 124 18.09 18.20 3.39
N LYS A 125 17.56 19.12 2.57
CA LYS A 125 18.06 20.49 2.40
C LYS A 125 16.93 21.46 2.79
N PRO A 126 17.13 22.34 3.78
CA PRO A 126 16.10 23.27 4.21
C PRO A 126 15.74 24.29 3.10
N VAL A 127 14.45 24.66 3.04
CA VAL A 127 13.85 25.47 1.97
C VAL A 127 14.28 26.94 2.01
N ALA A 128 14.71 27.44 3.16
CA ALA A 128 15.17 28.83 3.28
C ALA A 128 16.62 28.97 2.80
N GLY A 129 16.81 29.10 1.49
CA GLY A 129 18.10 29.36 0.81
C GLY A 129 18.86 30.63 1.23
N ILE A 130 18.48 31.25 2.35
CA ILE A 130 19.18 32.35 3.03
C ILE A 130 20.45 31.83 3.72
N ILE A 131 20.48 30.54 4.11
CA ILE A 131 21.65 29.91 4.75
C ILE A 131 22.00 28.63 3.96
N PRO A 132 23.15 28.58 3.26
CA PRO A 132 23.59 27.39 2.54
C PRO A 132 24.06 26.32 3.55
N LEU A 133 23.11 25.62 4.15
CA LEU A 133 23.41 24.51 5.05
C LEU A 133 23.72 23.24 4.24
N PRO A 134 24.74 22.46 4.64
CA PRO A 134 25.04 21.18 4.01
C PRO A 134 23.86 20.23 4.17
N ALA A 135 23.63 19.39 3.15
CA ALA A 135 22.56 18.40 3.20
C ALA A 135 22.81 17.42 4.35
N LYS A 136 21.79 17.22 5.20
CA LYS A 136 21.84 16.23 6.28
C LYS A 136 21.31 14.90 5.75
N TRP A 137 22.12 13.86 5.87
CA TRP A 137 21.71 12.49 5.57
C TRP A 137 20.91 11.91 6.74
N ASN A 138 19.76 11.32 6.44
CA ASN A 138 18.93 10.58 7.39
C ASN A 138 18.85 9.12 6.94
N TYR A 139 18.89 8.23 7.94
CA TYR A 139 18.77 6.80 7.77
C TYR A 139 17.51 6.35 8.50
N ASN A 140 16.60 5.68 7.78
CA ASN A 140 15.40 5.10 8.37
C ASN A 140 15.31 3.62 7.95
N SER A 141 14.68 2.80 8.77
CA SER A 141 14.42 1.41 8.45
C SER A 141 13.09 0.99 8.99
N VAL A 142 12.30 0.28 8.17
CA VAL A 142 11.02 -0.29 8.58
C VAL A 142 11.12 -1.80 8.51
N LYS A 143 10.67 -2.46 9.57
CA LYS A 143 10.52 -3.90 9.66
C LYS A 143 9.04 -4.25 9.58
N VAL A 144 8.69 -5.23 8.76
CA VAL A 144 7.34 -5.77 8.62
C VAL A 144 7.36 -7.28 8.64
N HIS A 145 6.26 -7.87 9.08
CA HIS A 145 6.05 -9.31 8.90
C HIS A 145 5.66 -9.62 7.46
N ALA A 146 6.24 -10.68 6.92
CA ALA A 146 5.91 -11.21 5.62
C ALA A 146 4.62 -12.03 5.68
N TRP A 147 3.84 -12.00 4.61
CA TRP A 147 2.75 -12.94 4.42
C TRP A 147 3.34 -14.24 3.84
N THR A 148 3.57 -15.23 4.69
CA THR A 148 4.11 -16.54 4.32
C THR A 148 3.04 -17.56 3.93
N GLY A 149 1.76 -17.18 4.03
CA GLY A 149 0.63 -18.11 3.92
C GLY A 149 0.53 -19.02 5.15
N ALA A 150 -0.58 -19.77 5.26
CA ALA A 150 -0.66 -20.88 6.19
C ALA A 150 -0.11 -22.12 5.46
N SER A 151 1.08 -22.58 5.83
CA SER A 151 1.45 -23.98 5.55
C SER A 151 0.56 -24.84 6.44
N TRP A 152 -0.36 -25.58 5.82
CA TRP A 152 -1.24 -26.50 6.53
C TRP A 152 -0.47 -27.66 7.21
N GLU A 153 0.84 -27.76 6.96
CA GLU A 153 1.73 -28.81 7.44
C GLU A 153 2.13 -28.66 8.92
N GLU A 154 1.96 -27.50 9.57
CA GLU A 154 2.48 -27.31 10.93
C GLU A 154 1.42 -27.27 12.04
N THR A 155 0.13 -27.40 11.71
CA THR A 155 -0.95 -27.39 12.73
C THR A 155 -2.03 -28.44 12.52
N SER A 156 -1.83 -29.37 11.58
CA SER A 156 -2.72 -30.53 11.46
C SER A 156 -2.17 -31.65 12.33
N ASP A 157 -2.94 -32.00 13.36
CA ASP A 157 -2.79 -33.28 14.06
C ASP A 157 -2.82 -34.37 12.97
N PRO A 158 -1.83 -35.29 12.88
CA PRO A 158 -1.72 -36.25 11.77
C PRO A 158 -2.95 -37.19 11.61
N ASN A 159 -3.92 -37.12 12.53
CA ASN A 159 -5.19 -37.83 12.47
C ASN A 159 -6.38 -36.99 11.94
N GLU A 160 -6.22 -35.69 11.64
CA GLU A 160 -7.31 -34.84 11.16
C GLU A 160 -7.31 -34.78 9.62
N SER A 161 -8.22 -35.53 8.99
CA SER A 161 -8.40 -35.48 7.54
C SER A 161 -8.85 -34.09 7.10
N PRO A 162 -8.34 -33.55 5.97
CA PRO A 162 -8.70 -32.23 5.49
C PRO A 162 -10.23 -32.13 5.30
N GLU A 163 -10.88 -31.31 6.12
CA GLU A 163 -12.32 -31.08 6.01
C GLU A 163 -12.66 -30.52 4.63
N LYS A 164 -13.62 -31.14 3.95
CA LYS A 164 -14.03 -30.75 2.61
C LYS A 164 -14.70 -29.38 2.63
N MET A 165 -14.31 -28.52 1.69
CA MET A 165 -14.86 -27.17 1.54
C MET A 165 -15.97 -27.15 0.48
N VAL A 166 -17.05 -26.41 0.77
CA VAL A 166 -18.23 -26.27 -0.10
C VAL A 166 -18.58 -24.80 -0.31
N TYR A 167 -19.25 -24.51 -1.42
CA TYR A 167 -19.68 -23.17 -1.80
C TYR A 167 -21.13 -22.93 -1.39
N VAL A 168 -21.39 -21.83 -0.68
CA VAL A 168 -22.73 -21.46 -0.20
C VAL A 168 -23.03 -20.04 -0.68
N THR A 169 -24.23 -19.79 -1.17
CA THR A 169 -24.67 -18.42 -1.49
C THR A 169 -25.23 -17.73 -0.25
N ALA A 170 -25.15 -16.40 -0.19
CA ALA A 170 -25.58 -15.63 1.00
C ALA A 170 -27.03 -15.92 1.44
N SER A 171 -27.92 -16.21 0.48
CA SER A 171 -29.34 -16.49 0.69
C SER A 171 -29.78 -17.90 0.26
N GLY A 172 -28.83 -18.78 -0.05
CA GLY A 172 -29.13 -20.12 -0.55
C GLY A 172 -29.46 -21.11 0.55
N THR A 173 -30.41 -21.99 0.27
CA THR A 173 -30.76 -23.16 1.09
C THR A 173 -29.97 -24.42 0.71
N VAL A 174 -29.11 -24.31 -0.29
CA VAL A 174 -28.27 -25.39 -0.81
C VAL A 174 -26.80 -25.01 -0.77
N TYR A 175 -25.94 -26.01 -0.57
CA TYR A 175 -24.51 -25.89 -0.81
C TYR A 175 -24.12 -26.57 -2.13
N HIS A 176 -23.01 -26.12 -2.71
CA HIS A 176 -22.49 -26.57 -3.99
C HIS A 176 -21.06 -27.10 -3.82
N LYS A 177 -20.72 -28.19 -4.52
CA LYS A 177 -19.36 -28.75 -4.52
C LYS A 177 -18.45 -28.08 -5.55
N SER A 178 -19.01 -27.47 -6.60
CA SER A 178 -18.27 -26.86 -7.71
C SER A 178 -18.68 -25.39 -7.91
N LEU A 179 -17.70 -24.49 -8.08
CA LEU A 179 -17.95 -23.07 -8.39
C LEU A 179 -18.59 -22.86 -9.76
N ASP A 180 -18.33 -23.76 -10.71
CA ASP A 180 -18.89 -23.71 -12.07
C ASP A 180 -20.32 -24.25 -12.17
N CYS A 181 -20.97 -24.55 -11.05
CA CYS A 181 -22.38 -24.91 -11.05
C CYS A 181 -23.20 -23.77 -11.70
N SER A 182 -24.09 -24.10 -12.62
CA SER A 182 -24.95 -23.13 -13.33
C SER A 182 -25.85 -22.32 -12.39
N HIS A 183 -26.12 -22.81 -11.18
CA HIS A 183 -26.82 -22.06 -10.13
C HIS A 183 -25.95 -21.01 -9.45
N LEU A 184 -24.62 -21.15 -9.46
CA LEU A 184 -23.68 -20.14 -8.97
C LEU A 184 -23.28 -19.20 -10.12
N LYS A 185 -22.72 -19.78 -11.19
CA LYS A 185 -22.16 -19.07 -12.34
C LYS A 185 -23.18 -19.03 -13.48
N LEU A 186 -23.92 -17.93 -13.58
CA LEU A 186 -24.81 -17.68 -14.71
C LEU A 186 -24.02 -17.47 -16.00
N SER A 187 -24.47 -18.10 -17.08
CA SER A 187 -24.03 -17.75 -18.44
C SER A 187 -24.71 -16.46 -18.88
N VAL A 188 -24.00 -15.34 -18.79
CA VAL A 188 -24.48 -14.02 -19.21
C VAL A 188 -23.95 -13.73 -20.62
N SER A 189 -24.84 -13.44 -21.56
CA SER A 189 -24.48 -12.97 -22.91
C SER A 189 -24.74 -11.48 -23.06
N ARG A 190 -23.86 -10.81 -23.80
CA ARG A 190 -24.00 -9.39 -24.17
C ARG A 190 -24.59 -9.32 -25.57
N ILE A 191 -25.69 -8.59 -25.74
CA ILE A 191 -26.36 -8.39 -27.02
C ILE A 191 -26.58 -6.89 -27.26
N SER A 192 -26.84 -6.51 -28.52
CA SER A 192 -27.24 -5.15 -28.84
C SER A 192 -28.63 -4.85 -28.26
N GLY A 193 -28.85 -3.63 -27.77
CA GLY A 193 -30.16 -3.20 -27.26
C GLY A 193 -31.28 -3.28 -28.30
N SER A 194 -30.94 -3.14 -29.59
CA SER A 194 -31.89 -3.26 -30.70
C SER A 194 -32.39 -4.69 -30.91
N GLU A 195 -31.61 -5.70 -30.52
CA GLU A 195 -31.92 -7.13 -30.75
C GLU A 195 -32.74 -7.76 -29.60
N VAL A 196 -32.89 -7.05 -28.48
CA VAL A 196 -33.56 -7.57 -27.28
C VAL A 196 -35.01 -7.94 -27.56
N SER A 197 -35.70 -7.14 -28.38
CA SER A 197 -37.11 -7.31 -28.71
C SER A 197 -37.36 -8.53 -29.62
N SER A 198 -36.39 -8.90 -30.46
CA SER A 198 -36.47 -10.05 -31.37
C SER A 198 -35.94 -11.33 -30.73
N LYS A 199 -35.00 -11.24 -29.77
CA LYS A 199 -34.45 -12.41 -29.07
C LYS A 199 -35.46 -13.04 -28.11
N ARG A 200 -35.36 -14.35 -27.94
CA ARG A 200 -36.12 -15.16 -26.96
C ARG A 200 -35.17 -15.96 -26.08
N ASN A 201 -35.60 -16.26 -24.87
CA ASN A 201 -34.88 -17.16 -23.96
C ASN A 201 -35.05 -18.64 -24.39
N ASP A 202 -34.39 -19.56 -23.71
CA ASP A 202 -34.45 -21.00 -24.04
C ASP A 202 -35.88 -21.57 -23.92
N SER A 203 -36.75 -20.92 -23.14
CA SER A 203 -38.17 -21.26 -22.96
C SER A 203 -39.10 -20.54 -23.96
N GLY A 204 -38.57 -19.75 -24.89
CA GLY A 204 -39.36 -19.01 -25.88
C GLY A 204 -39.98 -17.68 -25.40
N GLU A 205 -39.65 -17.22 -24.19
CA GLU A 205 -40.18 -15.98 -23.62
C GLU A 205 -39.41 -14.74 -24.09
N LYS A 206 -40.08 -13.57 -23.97
CA LYS A 206 -39.49 -12.25 -24.25
C LYS A 206 -38.67 -11.74 -23.07
N TYR A 207 -37.68 -10.89 -23.36
CA TYR A 207 -36.91 -10.19 -22.33
C TYR A 207 -37.56 -8.87 -21.91
N TYR A 208 -37.81 -8.71 -20.62
CA TYR A 208 -38.37 -7.51 -20.00
C TYR A 208 -37.31 -6.73 -19.22
N ALA A 209 -37.59 -5.46 -18.90
CA ALA A 209 -36.66 -4.65 -18.13
C ALA A 209 -36.44 -5.21 -16.72
N CYS A 210 -35.18 -5.24 -16.27
CA CYS A 210 -34.85 -5.55 -14.90
C CYS A 210 -35.38 -4.45 -13.94
N GLU A 211 -35.99 -4.88 -12.83
CA GLU A 211 -36.57 -4.01 -11.81
C GLU A 211 -35.55 -3.17 -11.02
N SER A 212 -34.30 -3.62 -10.94
CA SER A 212 -33.24 -2.93 -10.20
C SER A 212 -32.40 -2.03 -11.11
N CYS A 213 -31.87 -2.56 -12.22
CA CYS A 213 -30.92 -1.81 -13.06
C CYS A 213 -31.53 -1.15 -14.31
N SER A 214 -32.78 -1.45 -14.67
CA SER A 214 -33.40 -0.96 -15.92
C SER A 214 -34.84 -0.45 -15.72
N LYS A 215 -35.22 -0.11 -14.48
CA LYS A 215 -36.58 0.34 -14.15
C LYS A 215 -36.93 1.62 -14.93
N GLY A 216 -37.91 1.54 -15.84
CA GLY A 216 -38.36 2.66 -16.66
C GLY A 216 -37.39 3.10 -17.76
N GLN A 217 -36.31 2.35 -18.01
CA GLN A 217 -35.31 2.66 -19.03
C GLN A 217 -35.48 1.80 -20.28
N LYS A 218 -35.23 2.41 -21.45
CA LYS A 218 -35.09 1.67 -22.70
C LYS A 218 -33.77 0.87 -22.71
N PRO A 219 -33.66 -0.19 -23.54
CA PRO A 219 -32.40 -0.90 -23.72
C PRO A 219 -31.30 0.08 -24.15
N GLY A 220 -30.15 0.05 -23.46
CA GLY A 220 -28.96 0.81 -23.89
C GLY A 220 -28.33 0.23 -25.15
N SER A 221 -27.20 0.77 -25.60
CA SER A 221 -26.49 0.27 -26.81
C SER A 221 -26.16 -1.23 -26.71
N TYR A 222 -25.79 -1.68 -25.51
CA TYR A 222 -25.65 -3.10 -25.20
C TYR A 222 -26.37 -3.43 -23.91
N VAL A 223 -26.94 -4.63 -23.85
CA VAL A 223 -27.56 -5.17 -22.64
C VAL A 223 -27.05 -6.58 -22.36
N TYR A 224 -27.24 -7.00 -21.12
CA TYR A 224 -26.87 -8.31 -20.62
C TYR A 224 -28.13 -9.13 -20.39
N ILE A 225 -28.16 -10.32 -20.98
CA ILE A 225 -29.24 -11.28 -20.83
C ILE A 225 -28.68 -12.62 -20.36
N THR A 226 -29.55 -13.46 -19.82
CA THR A 226 -29.24 -14.85 -19.47
C THR A 226 -30.13 -15.77 -20.28
N LYS A 227 -29.64 -16.98 -20.59
CA LYS A 227 -30.40 -17.95 -21.38
C LYS A 227 -31.65 -18.47 -20.68
N SER A 228 -31.59 -18.61 -19.35
CA SER A 228 -32.68 -19.10 -18.51
C SER A 228 -33.59 -18.00 -17.96
N GLY A 229 -33.14 -16.74 -17.94
CA GLY A 229 -33.92 -15.62 -17.42
C GLY A 229 -34.77 -14.96 -18.51
N ASN A 230 -35.73 -14.14 -18.09
CA ASN A 230 -36.58 -13.34 -18.97
C ASN A 230 -36.41 -11.83 -18.76
N ARG A 231 -35.29 -11.40 -18.16
CA ARG A 231 -34.97 -10.00 -17.92
C ARG A 231 -33.68 -9.58 -18.62
N PHE A 232 -33.68 -8.38 -19.18
CA PHE A 232 -32.48 -7.72 -19.66
C PHE A 232 -31.95 -6.74 -18.62
N HIS A 233 -30.64 -6.56 -18.62
CA HIS A 233 -29.93 -5.71 -17.68
C HIS A 233 -29.03 -4.73 -18.44
N ASN A 234 -29.13 -3.44 -18.13
CA ASN A 234 -28.21 -2.44 -18.70
C ASN A 234 -26.82 -2.49 -18.04
N ASP A 235 -26.73 -2.99 -16.80
CA ASP A 235 -25.49 -3.09 -16.04
C ASP A 235 -25.10 -4.55 -15.76
N ARG A 236 -23.83 -4.89 -16.04
CA ARG A 236 -23.22 -6.19 -15.74
C ARG A 236 -23.09 -6.42 -14.23
N THR A 237 -23.07 -5.35 -13.44
CA THR A 237 -22.93 -5.42 -11.98
C THR A 237 -24.23 -5.51 -11.21
N CYS A 238 -25.36 -5.59 -11.91
CA CYS A 238 -26.67 -5.78 -11.31
C CYS A 238 -26.71 -6.98 -10.37
N SER A 239 -27.28 -6.77 -9.17
CA SER A 239 -27.51 -7.82 -8.16
C SER A 239 -28.34 -9.00 -8.68
N GLY A 240 -29.21 -8.78 -9.67
CA GLY A 240 -29.94 -9.85 -10.34
C GLY A 240 -29.08 -10.80 -11.19
N LEU A 241 -27.87 -10.38 -11.58
CA LEU A 241 -26.91 -11.19 -12.34
C LEU A 241 -25.78 -11.75 -11.46
N LYS A 242 -25.40 -11.03 -10.40
CA LYS A 242 -24.34 -11.43 -9.48
C LYS A 242 -24.88 -12.25 -8.32
N ARG A 243 -24.18 -13.32 -7.94
CA ARG A 243 -24.41 -14.06 -6.69
C ARG A 243 -23.19 -13.95 -5.79
N THR A 244 -23.41 -13.54 -4.54
CA THR A 244 -22.35 -13.54 -3.52
C THR A 244 -22.17 -14.96 -3.01
N VAL A 245 -20.99 -15.55 -3.26
CA VAL A 245 -20.64 -16.92 -2.88
C VAL A 245 -19.57 -16.87 -1.79
N ARG A 246 -19.74 -17.68 -0.75
CA ARG A 246 -18.76 -17.89 0.32
C ARG A 246 -18.29 -19.35 0.30
N LEU A 247 -17.01 -19.57 0.63
CA LEU A 247 -16.43 -20.90 0.82
C LEU A 247 -16.50 -21.25 2.31
N VAL A 248 -17.12 -22.38 2.64
CA VAL A 248 -17.40 -22.81 4.02
C VAL A 248 -17.05 -24.29 4.18
N LYS A 249 -16.60 -24.70 5.36
CA LYS A 249 -16.40 -26.12 5.72
C LYS A 249 -17.73 -26.88 5.63
N GLU A 250 -17.73 -28.10 5.09
CA GLU A 250 -18.93 -28.93 4.95
C GLU A 250 -19.63 -29.18 6.30
N SER A 251 -18.85 -29.35 7.38
CA SER A 251 -19.35 -29.49 8.75
C SER A 251 -20.23 -28.31 9.20
N LYS A 252 -19.89 -27.08 8.78
CA LYS A 252 -20.67 -25.86 9.07
C LYS A 252 -21.86 -25.67 8.13
N ALA A 253 -21.91 -26.43 7.03
CA ALA A 253 -22.98 -26.39 6.03
C ALA A 253 -23.97 -27.57 6.17
N ALA A 254 -23.89 -28.35 7.24
CA ALA A 254 -24.73 -29.55 7.47
C ALA A 254 -26.24 -29.26 7.43
N ASN A 255 -26.67 -28.04 7.76
CA ASN A 255 -28.08 -27.62 7.72
C ASN A 255 -28.59 -27.28 6.31
N LEU A 256 -27.71 -27.29 5.29
CA LEU A 256 -28.04 -26.99 3.91
C LEU A 256 -28.10 -28.27 3.09
N SER A 257 -29.02 -28.34 2.14
CA SER A 257 -29.14 -29.50 1.26
C SER A 257 -28.10 -29.44 0.13
N VAL A 258 -27.66 -30.60 -0.37
CA VAL A 258 -26.73 -30.64 -1.50
C VAL A 258 -27.45 -30.23 -2.80
N CYS A 259 -26.82 -29.38 -3.60
CA CYS A 259 -27.38 -28.99 -4.90
C CYS A 259 -27.46 -30.20 -5.85
N LYS A 260 -28.66 -30.50 -6.37
CA LYS A 260 -28.92 -31.63 -7.30
C LYS A 260 -28.07 -31.64 -8.57
N ARG A 261 -27.52 -30.50 -9.02
CA ARG A 261 -26.72 -30.41 -10.26
C ARG A 261 -25.23 -30.69 -10.06
N CYS A 262 -24.69 -30.43 -8.87
CA CYS A 262 -23.26 -30.58 -8.59
C CYS A 262 -23.02 -31.45 -7.34
N GLY A 263 -24.04 -32.19 -6.93
CA GLY A 263 -24.17 -32.87 -5.65
C GLY A 263 -24.09 -34.37 -5.80
#